data_AF-A0A7G8HAA9-F1
#
_entry.id   AF-A0A7G8HAA9-F1
#
_cell.length_a   1.000
_cell.length_b   1.000
_cell.length_c   1.000
_cell.angle_alpha   90.00
_cell.angle_beta   90.00
_cell.angle_gamma   90.00
#
_symmetry.space_group_name_H-M   'P 1'
#
loop_
_entity.id
_entity.type
_entity.pdbx_description
1 polymer ?
#
loop_
_entity_poly.entity_id
_entity_poly.type
_entity_poly.pdbx_seq_one_letter_code
_entity_poly.pdbx_strand_id
1 'polypeptide(L)' 'MDVIFNFSRYEELRQAVMQLVRENLDPELLHEEAHDLFESWWTSTHSQGRWNADVKQRTWDSIWREFGNGSG' A
#
# COMPACT_ATOMS: atom_id res chain seq x y z
N MET A 1 -3.35 0.96 -22.45
CA MET A 1 -3.05 -0.45 -22.12
C MET A 1 -3.30 -0.58 -20.64
N ASP A 2 -4.49 -1.07 -20.32
CA ASP A 2 -5.08 -1.12 -18.99
C ASP A 2 -4.14 -1.80 -18.01
N VAL A 3 -3.63 -0.99 -17.08
CA VAL A 3 -3.15 -1.48 -15.79
C VAL A 3 -4.32 -2.23 -15.19
N ILE A 4 -4.29 -3.56 -15.25
CA ILE A 4 -5.17 -4.38 -14.43
C ILE A 4 -4.67 -4.20 -13.00
N PHE A 5 -5.05 -3.08 -12.38
CA PHE A 5 -5.09 -2.95 -10.94
C PHE A 5 -6.00 -4.08 -10.51
N ASN A 6 -5.41 -5.14 -9.96
CA ASN A 6 -6.18 -6.23 -9.42
C ASN A 6 -6.83 -5.69 -8.14
N PHE A 7 -8.02 -5.11 -8.29
CA PHE A 7 -8.74 -4.38 -7.24
C PHE A 7 -8.84 -5.23 -5.96
N SER A 8 -9.06 -6.54 -6.09
CA SER A 8 -9.10 -7.46 -4.97
C SER A 8 -7.83 -7.45 -4.12
N ARG A 9 -6.66 -7.44 -4.77
CA ARG A 9 -5.36 -7.42 -4.09
C ARG A 9 -5.05 -6.07 -3.46
N TYR A 10 -5.47 -4.99 -4.11
CA TYR A 10 -5.34 -3.64 -3.52
C TYR A 10 -6.21 -3.50 -2.26
N GLU A 11 -7.42 -4.07 -2.30
CA GLU A 11 -8.36 -4.06 -1.20
C GLU A 11 -7.83 -4.84 0.01
N GLU A 12 -7.15 -5.97 -0.21
CA GLU A 12 -6.46 -6.72 0.85
C GLU A 12 -5.39 -5.88 1.56
N LEU A 13 -4.52 -5.19 0.81
CA LEU A 13 -3.53 -4.29 1.38
C LEU A 13 -4.19 -3.16 2.16
N ARG A 14 -5.24 -2.56 1.61
CA ARG A 14 -6.01 -1.50 2.26
C ARG A 14 -6.64 -1.97 3.58
N GLN A 15 -7.21 -3.17 3.61
CA GLN A 15 -7.76 -3.75 4.84
C GLN A 15 -6.68 -3.98 5.90
N ALA A 16 -5.52 -4.52 5.50
CA ALA A 16 -4.40 -4.73 6.42
C ALA A 16 -3.90 -3.42 7.03
N VAL A 17 -3.69 -2.38 6.21
CA VAL A 17 -3.29 -1.05 6.70
C VAL A 17 -4.38 -0.41 7.59
N MET A 18 -5.67 -0.58 7.26
CA MET A 18 -6.75 -0.12 8.14
C MET A 18 -6.79 -0.84 9.50
N GLN A 19 -6.39 -2.11 9.55
CA GLN A 19 -6.28 -2.82 10.82
C GLN A 19 -5.17 -2.20 11.68
N LEU A 20 -4.01 -1.94 11.09
CA LEU A 20 -2.90 -1.28 11.78
C LEU A 20 -3.31 0.10 12.36
N VAL A 21 -4.06 0.90 11.59
CA VAL A 21 -4.63 2.18 12.07
C VAL A 21 -5.59 1.96 13.24
N ARG A 22 -6.44 0.93 13.17
CA ARG A 22 -7.40 0.58 14.23
C ARG A 22 -6.73 0.04 15.49
N GLU A 23 -5.59 -0.62 15.34
CA GLU A 23 -4.75 -1.08 16.45
C GLU A 23 -4.08 0.08 17.20
N ASN A 24 -4.29 1.33 16.75
CA ASN A 24 -3.77 2.53 17.38
C ASN A 24 -2.24 2.51 17.44
N LEU A 25 -1.62 1.94 16.42
CA LEU A 25 -0.17 1.94 16.26
C LEU A 25 0.31 3.38 16.12
N ASP A 26 1.45 3.67 16.77
CA ASP A 26 2.14 4.93 16.61
C ASP A 26 2.33 5.25 15.11
N PRO A 27 2.18 6.50 14.69
CA PRO A 27 2.23 6.87 13.28
C PRO A 27 3.56 6.51 12.59
N GLU A 28 4.66 6.46 13.35
CA GLU A 28 5.96 5.97 12.88
C GLU A 28 5.91 4.46 12.61
N LEU A 29 5.41 3.67 13.58
CA LEU A 29 5.31 2.22 13.45
C LEU A 29 4.30 1.81 12.37
N LEU A 30 3.17 2.51 12.29
CA LEU A 30 2.16 2.33 11.25
C LEU A 30 2.77 2.53 9.85
N HIS A 31 3.63 3.52 9.67
CA HIS A 31 4.29 3.76 8.40
C HIS A 31 5.20 2.60 8.02
N GLU A 32 6.00 2.11 8.96
CA GLU A 32 6.92 0.99 8.74
C GLU A 32 6.14 -0.31 8.41
N GLU A 33 5.14 -0.66 9.20
CA GLU A 33 4.33 -1.87 9.00
C GLU A 33 3.51 -1.81 7.70
N ALA A 34 2.89 -0.65 7.41
CA ALA A 34 2.17 -0.46 6.16
C ALA A 34 3.12 -0.51 4.95
N HIS A 35 4.35 -0.01 5.09
CA HIS A 35 5.35 -0.08 4.04
C HIS A 35 5.80 -1.52 3.79
N ASP A 36 6.03 -2.32 4.85
CA ASP A 36 6.37 -3.74 4.72
C ASP A 36 5.25 -4.55 4.03
N LEU A 37 3.99 -4.32 4.45
CA LEU A 37 2.81 -4.90 3.80
C LEU A 37 2.74 -4.52 2.32
N PHE A 38 3.00 -3.26 1.99
CA PHE A 38 3.05 -2.79 0.61
C PHE A 38 4.18 -3.45 -0.18
N GLU A 39 5.37 -3.61 0.38
CA GLU A 39 6.50 -4.28 -0.28
C GLU A 39 6.19 -5.75 -0.56
N SER A 40 5.57 -6.44 0.39
CA SER A 40 5.12 -7.83 0.25
C SER A 40 4.05 -7.96 -0.84
N TRP A 41 3.04 -7.08 -0.80
CA TRP A 41 2.00 -6.99 -1.83
C TRP A 41 2.59 -6.68 -3.22
N TRP A 42 3.51 -5.73 -3.27
CA TRP A 42 4.20 -5.30 -4.48
C TRP A 42 4.96 -6.48 -5.07
N THR A 43 5.75 -7.19 -4.27
CA THR A 43 6.54 -8.33 -4.75
C THR A 43 5.64 -9.47 -5.25
N SER A 44 4.52 -9.73 -4.57
CA SER A 44 3.54 -10.76 -4.95
C SER A 44 2.71 -10.39 -6.20
N THR A 45 2.54 -9.11 -6.49
CA THR A 45 1.80 -8.59 -7.66
C THR A 45 2.69 -8.35 -8.87
N HIS A 46 3.96 -7.98 -8.66
CA HIS A 46 4.86 -7.49 -9.72
C HIS A 46 5.81 -8.52 -10.33
N SER A 47 5.53 -9.81 -10.11
CA SER A 47 6.25 -10.92 -10.75
C SER A 47 6.23 -10.90 -12.30
N GLN A 48 5.50 -9.96 -12.94
CA GLN A 48 5.37 -9.83 -14.40
C GLN A 48 6.26 -8.75 -15.07
N GLY A 49 7.26 -8.20 -14.37
CA GLY A 49 8.47 -7.62 -15.02
C GLY A 49 8.35 -6.25 -15.71
N ARG A 50 7.32 -5.44 -15.42
CA ARG A 50 7.13 -4.09 -16.03
C ARG A 50 7.12 -2.90 -15.06
N TRP A 51 7.49 -3.11 -13.80
CA TRP A 51 7.22 -2.11 -12.76
C TRP A 51 8.53 -1.52 -12.21
N ASN A 52 8.73 -0.21 -12.44
CA ASN A 52 9.91 0.54 -12.00
C ASN A 52 9.71 1.13 -10.59
N ALA A 53 10.83 1.53 -9.96
CA ALA A 53 10.83 2.19 -8.65
C ALA A 53 9.95 3.45 -8.59
N ASP A 54 9.82 4.19 -9.70
CA ASP A 54 8.90 5.34 -9.80
C ASP A 54 7.42 4.93 -9.64
N VAL A 55 7.01 3.82 -10.25
CA VAL A 55 5.64 3.32 -10.12
C VAL A 55 5.40 2.82 -8.69
N LYS A 56 6.38 2.14 -8.10
CA LYS A 56 6.33 1.70 -6.69
C LYS A 56 6.08 2.88 -5.77
N GLN A 57 6.89 3.93 -5.91
CA GLN A 57 6.81 5.11 -5.07
C GLN A 57 5.48 5.85 -5.25
N ARG A 58 4.95 5.95 -6.48
CA ARG A 58 3.63 6.54 -6.72
C ARG A 58 2.48 5.72 -6.14
N THR A 59 2.55 4.40 -6.24
CA THR A 59 1.53 3.52 -5.66
C THR A 59 1.54 3.62 -4.14
N TRP A 60 2.73 3.60 -3.53
CA TRP A 60 2.88 3.83 -2.09
C TRP A 60 2.36 5.20 -1.67
N ASP A 61 2.71 6.27 -2.38
CA ASP A 61 2.23 7.63 -2.06
C ASP A 61 0.70 7.73 -2.14
N SER A 62 0.08 7.15 -3.16
CA SER A 62 -1.39 7.11 -3.26
C SER A 62 -2.04 6.37 -2.09
N ILE A 63 -1.52 5.18 -1.75
CA ILE A 63 -1.96 4.37 -0.60
C ILE A 63 -1.82 5.20 0.67
N TRP A 64 -0.61 5.66 0.97
CA TRP A 64 -0.32 6.42 2.18
C TRP A 64 -1.14 7.70 2.28
N ARG A 65 -1.36 8.40 1.18
CA ARG A 65 -2.21 9.60 1.13
C ARG A 65 -3.68 9.29 1.42
N GLU A 66 -4.19 8.13 1.01
CA GLU A 66 -5.54 7.69 1.36
C GLU A 66 -5.68 7.38 2.87
N PHE A 67 -4.63 6.89 3.54
CA PHE A 67 -4.67 6.58 4.98
C PHE A 67 -4.30 7.77 5.87
N GLY A 68 -3.24 8.50 5.52
CA GLY A 68 -2.66 9.59 6.31
C GLY A 68 -3.41 10.92 6.21
N ASN A 69 -4.25 11.12 5.18
CA ASN A 69 -5.00 12.37 4.98
C ASN A 69 -6.46 12.28 5.41
N GLY A 70 -6.86 11.19 6.10
CA GLY A 70 -8.17 11.03 6.74
C GLY A 70 -8.34 11.79 8.06
N SER A 71 -7.35 12.60 8.44
CA SER A 71 -7.36 13.47 9.63
C SER A 71 -7.47 14.96 9.25
N GLY A 72 -8.32 15.27 8.28
CA GLY A 72 -8.74 16.63 7.95
C GLY A 72 -10.12 16.94 8.50
#